data_AF-A0A399J8P6-F1
#
_entry.id   AF-A0A399J8P6-F1
#
_cell.length_a   1.000
_cell.length_b   1.000
_cell.length_c   1.000
_cell.angle_alpha   90.00
_cell.angle_beta   90.00
_cell.angle_gamma   90.00
#
_symmetry.space_group_name_H-M   'P 1'
#
loop_
_entity.id
_entity.type
_entity.pdbx_description
1 polymer ?
#
loop_
_entity_poly.entity_id
_entity_poly.type
_entity_poly.pdbx_seq_one_letter_code
_entity_poly.pdbx_strand_id
1 'polypeptide(L)' 'MTVESAHVIADTWKYPAPYDFYDTTADRDDYEEFISPDQWPSHFWQVHHGGDLVGFFTAEPSGDETVQEISLGLHGP' A
#
# COMPACT_ATOMS: atom_id res chain seq x y z
N MET A 1 -5.12 0.72 -7.90
CA MET A 1 -4.04 -0.26 -7.71
C MET A 1 -4.19 -1.33 -8.79
N THR A 2 -3.10 -1.90 -9.29
CA THR A 2 -3.12 -3.13 -10.10
C THR A 2 -2.51 -4.27 -9.29
N VAL A 3 -2.90 -5.51 -9.61
CA VAL A 3 -2.34 -6.70 -8.96
C VAL A 3 -0.82 -6.73 -9.09
N GLU A 4 -0.31 -6.38 -10.27
CA GLU A 4 1.13 -6.29 -10.52
C GLU A 4 1.82 -5.27 -9.60
N SER A 5 1.28 -4.05 -9.47
CA SER A 5 1.87 -3.03 -8.59
C SER A 5 1.78 -3.41 -7.11
N ALA A 6 0.69 -4.08 -6.70
CA ALA A 6 0.54 -4.56 -5.34
C ALA A 6 1.63 -5.59 -4.97
N HIS A 7 1.90 -6.55 -5.87
CA HIS A 7 2.99 -7.51 -5.69
C HIS A 7 4.36 -6.83 -5.67
N VAL A 8 4.61 -5.86 -6.57
CA VAL A 8 5.87 -5.10 -6.53
C VAL A 8 6.07 -4.46 -5.16
N ILE A 9 5.06 -3.76 -4.63
CA ILE A 9 5.15 -3.14 -3.30
C ILE A 9 5.40 -4.20 -2.23
N ALA A 10 4.54 -5.22 -2.14
CA ALA A 10 4.58 -6.19 -1.05
C ALA A 10 5.89 -7.02 -1.04
N ASP A 11 6.34 -7.45 -2.22
CA ASP A 11 7.49 -8.35 -2.35
C ASP A 11 8.82 -7.60 -2.35
N THR A 12 8.88 -6.36 -2.87
CA THR A 12 10.16 -5.69 -3.16
C THR A 12 10.45 -4.48 -2.28
N TRP A 13 9.44 -3.84 -1.68
CA TRP A 13 9.70 -2.71 -0.78
C TRP A 13 10.12 -3.27 0.56
N LYS A 14 11.41 -3.07 0.87
CA LYS A 14 12.07 -3.53 2.08
C LYS A 14 12.83 -2.37 2.71
N TYR A 15 12.59 -2.15 3.98
CA TYR A 15 13.15 -1.06 4.75
C TYR A 15 14.15 -1.60 5.77
N PRO A 16 15.29 -0.92 5.98
CA PRO A 16 16.21 -1.31 7.04
C PRO A 16 15.60 -0.99 8.41
N ALA A 17 16.00 -1.76 9.42
CA ALA A 17 15.68 -1.45 10.81
C ALA A 17 16.02 0.01 11.17
N PRO A 18 15.18 0.70 11.97
CA PRO A 18 14.02 0.18 12.69
C PRO A 18 12.70 0.29 11.91
N TYR A 19 12.74 0.44 10.59
CA TYR A 19 11.56 0.66 9.75
C TYR A 19 11.09 -0.59 9.01
N ASP A 20 11.72 -1.74 9.27
CA ASP A 20 11.39 -3.06 8.71
C ASP A 20 9.98 -3.53 9.06
N PHE A 21 9.33 -2.92 10.05
CA PHE A 21 7.90 -3.13 10.32
C PHE A 21 6.98 -2.58 9.22
N TYR A 22 7.46 -1.73 8.32
CA TYR A 22 6.71 -1.30 7.13
C TYR A 22 6.81 -2.28 5.97
N ASP A 23 7.69 -3.28 6.04
CA ASP A 23 7.73 -4.33 5.03
C ASP A 23 6.39 -5.06 5.07
N THR A 24 5.65 -5.10 3.97
CA THR A 24 4.37 -5.80 3.93
C THR A 24 4.52 -7.29 4.25
N THR A 25 5.72 -7.86 4.09
CA THR A 25 6.03 -9.25 4.47
C THR A 25 6.37 -9.45 5.94
N ALA A 26 6.45 -8.38 6.75
CA ALA A 26 6.71 -8.48 8.18
C ALA A 26 5.52 -9.10 8.93
N ASP A 27 4.30 -8.89 8.40
CA ASP A 27 3.07 -9.53 8.85
C ASP A 27 2.41 -10.27 7.68
N ARG A 28 2.01 -11.52 7.91
CA ARG A 28 1.39 -12.34 6.86
C ARG A 28 -0.02 -11.83 6.53
N ASP A 29 -0.76 -11.38 7.53
CA ASP A 29 -2.14 -10.97 7.31
C ASP A 29 -2.16 -9.65 6.52
N ASP A 30 -1.24 -8.71 6.82
CA ASP A 30 -1.03 -7.49 6.01
C ASP A 30 -0.66 -7.83 4.56
N TYR A 31 0.23 -8.82 4.34
CA TYR A 31 0.60 -9.28 3.01
C TYR A 31 -0.60 -9.80 2.23
N GLU A 32 -1.36 -10.72 2.82
CA GLU A 32 -2.52 -11.36 2.19
C GLU A 32 -3.58 -10.31 1.82
N GLU A 33 -3.87 -9.35 2.72
CA GLU A 33 -4.79 -8.25 2.45
C GLU A 33 -4.30 -7.33 1.32
N PHE A 34 -3.01 -7.00 1.31
CA PHE A 34 -2.46 -6.07 0.32
C PHE A 34 -2.50 -6.62 -1.11
N ILE A 35 -2.26 -7.92 -1.30
CA ILE A 35 -2.22 -8.55 -2.63
C ILE A 35 -3.59 -9.04 -3.13
N SER A 36 -4.64 -9.00 -2.30
CA SER A 36 -5.97 -9.54 -2.62
C SER A 36 -6.93 -8.44 -3.07
N PRO A 37 -7.25 -8.32 -4.38
CA PRO A 37 -8.05 -7.21 -4.90
C PRO A 37 -9.47 -7.11 -4.36
N ASP A 38 -10.02 -8.23 -3.89
CA ASP A 38 -11.33 -8.32 -3.25
C ASP A 38 -11.34 -7.73 -1.84
N GLN A 39 -10.18 -7.51 -1.23
CA GLN A 39 -10.01 -6.89 0.09
C GLN A 39 -9.61 -5.42 0.01
N TRP A 40 -9.36 -4.88 -1.19
CA TRP A 40 -8.95 -3.50 -1.35
C TRP A 40 -10.04 -2.50 -0.95
N PRO A 41 -9.64 -1.35 -0.36
CA PRO A 41 -10.60 -0.28 -0.09
C PRO A 41 -11.18 0.27 -1.39
N SER A 42 -12.35 0.91 -1.27
CA SER A 42 -13.06 1.53 -2.40
C SER A 42 -12.18 2.50 -3.19
N HIS A 43 -11.25 3.16 -2.51
CA HIS A 43 -10.23 3.95 -3.15
C HIS A 43 -8.83 3.48 -2.80
N PHE A 44 -8.14 2.97 -3.82
CA PHE A 44 -6.75 2.55 -3.72
C PHE A 44 -6.00 2.95 -4.99
N TRP A 45 -5.11 3.93 -4.85
CA TRP A 45 -4.35 4.48 -5.97
C TRP A 45 -2.88 4.11 -5.88
N GLN A 46 -2.28 3.87 -7.05
CA GLN A 46 -0.83 3.75 -7.20
C GLN A 46 -0.29 5.05 -7.80
N VAL A 47 0.91 5.44 -7.39
CA VAL A 47 1.56 6.68 -7.81
C VAL A 47 2.81 6.34 -8.61
N HIS A 48 2.87 6.88 -9.82
CA HIS A 48 3.99 6.70 -10.74
C HIS A 48 4.69 8.02 -11.00
N HIS A 49 6.03 8.01 -11.04
CA HIS A 49 6.84 9.15 -11.45
C HIS A 49 7.87 8.69 -12.47
N GLY A 50 7.83 9.23 -13.70
CA GLY A 50 8.75 8.83 -14.77
C GLY A 50 8.59 7.39 -15.27
N GLY A 51 7.47 6.72 -14.93
CA GLY A 51 7.24 5.29 -15.20
C GLY A 51 7.58 4.37 -14.03
N ASP A 52 8.22 4.90 -12.99
CA ASP A 52 8.55 4.15 -11.78
C ASP A 52 7.41 4.23 -10.77
N LEU A 53 7.09 3.08 -10.15
CA LEU A 53 6.15 3.01 -9.03
C LEU A 53 6.83 3.56 -7.77
N VAL A 54 6.37 4.72 -7.29
CA VAL A 54 7.00 5.46 -6.18
C VAL A 54 6.14 5.52 -4.92
N GLY A 55 4.86 5.15 -5.03
CA GLY A 55 3.92 5.31 -3.94
C GLY A 55 2.58 4.62 -4.15
N PHE A 56 1.80 4.59 -3.10
CA PHE A 56 0.37 4.32 -3.14
C PHE A 56 -0.33 5.15 -2.07
N PHE A 57 -1.64 5.38 -2.24
CA PHE A 57 -2.46 5.88 -1.14
C PHE A 57 -3.87 5.29 -1.21
N THR A 58 -4.52 5.20 -0.05
CA THR A 58 -5.91 4.78 0.10
C THR A 58 -6.73 5.90 0.68
N ALA A 59 -8.04 5.86 0.47
CA ALA A 59 -8.98 6.71 1.19
C ALA A 59 -10.24 5.91 1.54
N GLU A 60 -10.61 5.91 2.81
CA GLU A 60 -11.79 5.21 3.31
C GLU A 60 -12.50 5.98 4.43
N PRO A 61 -13.83 5.83 4.58
CA PRO A 61 -14.57 6.51 5.64
C PRO A 61 -14.09 6.12 7.04
N SER A 62 -13.82 7.10 7.89
CA SER A 62 -13.36 6.86 9.26
C SER A 62 -14.51 6.79 10.25
N GLY A 63 -15.35 5.75 10.21
CA GLY A 63 -16.49 5.54 11.13
C GLY A 63 -17.64 6.58 11.06
N ASP A 64 -17.35 7.83 10.69
CA ASP A 64 -18.23 8.91 10.26
C ASP A 64 -18.08 9.04 8.74
N GLU A 65 -19.17 8.91 8.00
CA GLU A 65 -19.17 8.93 6.52
C GLU A 65 -18.68 10.27 5.93
N THR A 66 -18.64 11.33 6.74
CA THR A 66 -18.16 12.66 6.33
C THR A 66 -16.65 12.84 6.50
N VAL A 67 -15.98 11.92 7.20
CA VAL A 67 -14.54 11.95 7.47
C VAL A 67 -13.85 10.81 6.73
N GLN A 68 -12.70 11.08 6.13
CA GLN A 68 -11.91 10.10 5.39
C GLN A 68 -10.57 9.90 6.08
N GLU A 69 -10.20 8.64 6.32
CA GLU A 69 -8.85 8.24 6.64
C GLU A 69 -8.05 8.09 5.34
N ILE A 70 -6.83 8.63 5.33
CA ILE A 70 -5.92 8.55 4.19
C ILE A 70 -4.64 7.86 4.66
N SER A 71 -4.32 6.72 4.04
CA SER A 71 -3.07 6.01 4.27
C SER A 71 -2.15 6.15 3.06
N LEU A 72 -0.85 6.26 3.30
CA LEU A 72 0.18 6.52 2.29
C LEU A 72 1.35 5.57 2.50
N GLY A 73 1.81 4.93 1.44
CA GLY A 73 3.11 4.27 1.37
C GLY A 73 3.98 4.90 0.30
N LEU A 74 5.24 5.17 0.60
CA LEU A 74 6.21 5.74 -0.33
C LEU A 74 7.48 4.90 -0.34
N HIS A 75 8.04 4.71 -1.53
CA HIS A 75 9.33 4.08 -1.71
C HIS A 75 10.05 4.82 -2.83
N GLY A 76 11.06 5.59 -2.41
CA GLY A 76 11.94 6.29 -3.34
C GLY A 76 13.04 5.38 -3.89
N PRO A 77 13.71 5.80 -4.98
CA PRO A 77 14.97 5.19 -5.41
C PRO A 77 16.11 5.39 -4.41
#